data_AF-A0A5C5VU85-F1
#
_entry.id   AF-A0A5C5VU85-F1
#
_cell.length_a   1.000
_cell.length_b   1.000
_cell.length_c   1.000
_cell.angle_alpha   90.00
_cell.angle_beta   90.00
_cell.angle_gamma   90.00
#
_symmetry.space_group_name_H-M   'P 1'
#
loop_
_entity.id
_entity.type
_entity.pdbx_description
1 polymer ?
#
loop_
_entity_poly.entity_id
_entity_poly.type
_entity_poly.pdbx_seq_one_letter_code
_entity_poly.pdbx_strand_id
1 'polypeptide(L)'
;MAAKSAPKPSTKPGKSPNFVRVSGEALPRKPLRDVLILAETLHKTYAGKSAAWDELADAAKLAKPEKSNETKYKFWGATAYGVLKKEEGAGQVFSLAETGRKIVAPTYDGEEREAIRKAVLTPTILSKFYSDYNGHAVPGDAHFPNVLETKFGVPRGRTAEAIEIIKDNGKFAGILVANADGGLEVRLGAAGVAGPSATLTSDTAAPLPEAEQAPGGAPQVADWDKVCFYITPIGDDGSESRKHADMMLKHLLDPVAKDHGLQVVRADKIDRSGLITQQIFDHLARSRLCVADLSFNNANAFYELGVRHTCKRATIQVIRKGDRIPFDVSQGRTIVVDTSDVYTVMDRFESARRELSEHIKHALNGKPDAADDNPVNVYLPGLKITMTQ
;
A
#
# COMPACT_ATOMS: atom_id res chain seq x y z
N MET A 1 9.14 60.47 -51.56
CA MET A 1 10.12 59.87 -50.63
C MET A 1 9.38 59.44 -49.38
N ALA A 2 9.20 58.14 -49.17
CA ALA A 2 8.48 57.58 -48.04
C ALA A 2 9.46 57.33 -46.88
N ALA A 3 9.25 57.97 -45.73
CA ALA A 3 10.00 57.73 -44.51
C ALA A 3 9.35 56.60 -43.70
N LYS A 4 10.09 55.51 -43.50
CA LYS A 4 9.71 54.34 -42.69
C LYS A 4 9.69 54.72 -41.20
N SER A 5 8.56 54.50 -40.52
CA SER A 5 8.50 54.52 -39.06
C SER A 5 8.89 53.14 -38.50
N ALA A 6 9.75 53.16 -37.47
CA ALA A 6 10.24 51.95 -36.80
C ALA A 6 9.17 51.32 -35.88
N PRO A 7 9.11 49.98 -35.74
CA PRO A 7 8.15 49.32 -34.87
C PRO A 7 8.59 49.39 -33.39
N LYS A 8 7.62 49.65 -32.50
CA LYS A 8 7.80 49.58 -31.03
C LYS A 8 8.05 48.13 -30.58
N PRO A 9 8.91 47.89 -29.58
CA PRO A 9 9.18 46.55 -29.10
C PRO A 9 7.97 46.00 -28.32
N SER A 10 7.51 44.80 -28.70
CA SER A 10 6.52 44.05 -27.96
C SER A 10 7.17 43.36 -26.77
N THR A 11 6.92 43.87 -25.56
CA THR A 11 7.23 43.15 -24.32
C THR A 11 6.27 41.99 -24.18
N LYS A 12 6.73 40.77 -24.48
CA LYS A 12 6.01 39.54 -24.11
C LYS A 12 5.86 39.49 -22.59
N PRO A 13 4.67 39.19 -22.04
CA PRO A 13 4.52 38.99 -20.61
C PRO A 13 5.36 37.77 -20.20
N GLY A 14 6.19 37.96 -19.16
CA GLY A 14 7.05 36.91 -18.61
C GLY A 14 6.23 35.70 -18.17
N LYS A 15 6.77 34.50 -18.42
CA LYS A 15 6.21 33.24 -17.92
C LYS A 15 6.01 33.33 -16.41
N SER A 16 4.77 33.17 -15.96
CA SER A 16 4.43 32.99 -14.55
C SER A 16 5.22 31.82 -13.95
N PRO A 17 5.70 31.92 -12.70
CA PRO A 17 6.42 30.83 -12.05
C PRO A 17 5.52 29.58 -11.97
N ASN A 18 6.10 28.42 -12.28
CA ASN A 18 5.44 27.12 -12.27
C ASN A 18 5.01 26.78 -10.82
N PHE A 19 3.77 27.10 -10.45
CA PHE A 19 3.21 26.64 -9.18
C PHE A 19 2.96 25.14 -9.26
N VAL A 20 3.79 24.34 -8.59
CA VAL A 20 3.56 22.90 -8.41
C VAL A 20 2.25 22.74 -7.63
N ARG A 21 1.21 22.19 -8.25
CA ARG A 21 -0.09 21.95 -7.60
C ARG A 21 -0.11 20.54 -7.02
N VAL A 22 -0.28 20.42 -5.71
CA VAL A 22 -0.48 19.12 -5.05
C VAL A 22 -1.92 18.65 -5.29
N SER A 23 -2.07 17.42 -5.79
CA SER A 23 -3.39 16.79 -5.97
C SER A 23 -4.08 16.57 -4.62
N GLY A 24 -5.41 16.69 -4.59
CA GLY A 24 -6.22 16.37 -3.41
C GLY A 24 -6.13 14.89 -3.00
N GLU A 25 -5.79 14.01 -3.95
CA GLU A 25 -5.53 12.59 -3.70
C GLU A 25 -4.20 12.35 -2.98
N ALA A 26 -3.19 13.18 -3.25
CA ALA A 26 -1.88 13.07 -2.63
C ALA A 26 -1.88 13.61 -1.20
N LEU A 27 -2.58 14.74 -0.98
CA LEU A 27 -2.78 15.34 0.33
C LEU A 27 -4.17 15.98 0.38
N PRO A 28 -5.14 15.36 1.09
CA PRO A 28 -6.48 15.92 1.30
C PRO A 28 -6.42 17.28 1.98
N ARG A 29 -7.49 18.07 1.85
CA ARG A 29 -7.64 19.38 2.53
C ARG A 29 -8.41 19.31 3.84
N LYS A 30 -8.96 18.15 4.15
CA LYS A 30 -9.69 17.88 5.40
C LYS A 30 -9.08 16.64 6.05
N PRO A 31 -8.95 16.60 7.39
CA PRO A 31 -8.51 15.40 8.09
C PRO A 31 -9.54 14.27 7.95
N LEU A 32 -9.12 13.03 8.22
CA LEU A 32 -9.95 11.84 8.08
C LEU A 32 -11.24 11.97 8.91
N ARG A 33 -11.13 12.37 10.19
CA ARG A 33 -12.28 12.53 11.09
C ARG A 33 -13.36 13.44 10.50
N ASP A 34 -12.97 14.50 9.78
CA ASP A 34 -13.89 15.51 9.25
C ASP A 34 -14.69 14.97 8.07
N VAL A 35 -14.18 13.96 7.37
CA VAL A 35 -14.82 13.38 6.19
C VAL A 35 -15.66 12.14 6.52
N LEU A 36 -15.44 11.51 7.69
CA LEU A 36 -16.20 10.33 8.13
C LEU A 36 -17.70 10.59 8.24
N ILE A 37 -18.13 11.84 8.44
CA ILE A 37 -19.55 12.22 8.44
C ILE A 37 -20.29 11.73 7.17
N LEU A 38 -19.62 11.70 6.02
CA LEU A 38 -20.20 11.20 4.76
C LEU A 38 -20.39 9.68 4.79
N ALA A 39 -19.42 8.95 5.32
CA ALA A 39 -19.48 7.50 5.47
C ALA A 39 -20.57 7.09 6.47
N GLU A 40 -20.63 7.78 7.60
CA GLU A 40 -21.68 7.57 8.60
C GLU A 40 -23.07 7.84 8.04
N THR A 41 -23.21 8.90 7.22
CA THR A 41 -24.49 9.25 6.60
C THR A 41 -24.94 8.19 5.59
N LEU A 42 -24.02 7.70 4.75
CA LEU A 42 -24.33 6.58 3.83
C LEU A 42 -24.74 5.32 4.58
N HIS A 43 -24.06 5.01 5.68
CA HIS A 43 -24.38 3.83 6.48
C HIS A 43 -25.75 3.96 7.16
N LYS A 44 -26.00 5.08 7.85
CA LYS A 44 -27.22 5.31 8.65
C LYS A 44 -28.45 5.57 7.79
N THR A 45 -28.35 6.40 6.75
CA THR A 45 -29.50 6.87 5.96
C THR A 45 -29.78 6.01 4.73
N TYR A 46 -28.73 5.51 4.09
CA TYR A 46 -28.86 4.77 2.82
C TYR A 46 -28.60 3.27 2.97
N ALA A 47 -28.40 2.77 4.19
CA ALA A 47 -28.05 1.37 4.48
C ALA A 47 -26.84 0.87 3.65
N GLY A 48 -25.88 1.75 3.38
CA GLY A 48 -24.69 1.45 2.57
C GLY A 48 -24.90 1.47 1.05
N LYS A 49 -26.09 1.80 0.56
CA LYS A 49 -26.34 2.02 -0.88
C LYS A 49 -25.69 3.32 -1.37
N SER A 50 -25.50 3.42 -2.68
CA SER A 50 -24.94 4.62 -3.30
C SER A 50 -25.92 5.80 -3.22
N ALA A 51 -25.37 7.02 -3.14
CA ALA A 51 -26.14 8.26 -3.13
C ALA A 51 -25.48 9.31 -4.03
N ALA A 52 -26.29 10.15 -4.66
CA ALA A 52 -25.78 11.30 -5.40
C ALA A 52 -25.11 12.31 -4.46
N TRP A 53 -24.13 13.08 -4.97
CA TRP A 53 -23.38 14.06 -4.17
C TRP A 53 -24.33 15.02 -3.43
N ASP A 54 -25.30 15.61 -4.12
CA ASP A 54 -26.23 16.58 -3.51
C ASP A 54 -27.07 15.96 -2.40
N GLU A 55 -27.63 14.78 -2.65
CA GLU A 55 -28.47 14.07 -1.68
C GLU A 55 -27.67 13.67 -0.45
N LEU A 56 -26.43 13.19 -0.64
CA LEU A 56 -25.55 12.84 0.46
C LEU A 56 -25.11 14.07 1.26
N ALA A 57 -24.85 15.20 0.60
CA ALA A 57 -24.53 16.44 1.28
C ALA A 57 -25.72 16.94 2.12
N ASP A 58 -26.93 16.93 1.56
CA ASP A 58 -28.15 17.32 2.28
C ASP A 58 -28.42 16.39 3.47
N ALA A 59 -28.28 15.07 3.29
CA ALA A 59 -28.43 14.08 4.36
C ALA A 59 -27.37 14.25 5.48
N ALA A 60 -26.14 14.64 5.11
CA ALA A 60 -25.06 14.94 6.05
C ALA A 60 -25.19 16.35 6.67
N LYS A 61 -26.25 17.10 6.35
CA LYS A 61 -26.48 18.49 6.79
C LYS A 61 -25.34 19.44 6.39
N LEU A 62 -24.73 19.19 5.24
CA LEU A 62 -23.68 20.03 4.66
C LEU A 62 -24.28 20.99 3.63
N ALA A 63 -23.62 22.13 3.42
CA ALA A 63 -24.00 23.03 2.34
C ALA A 63 -23.82 22.35 0.98
N LYS A 64 -24.65 22.75 -0.01
CA LYS A 64 -24.61 22.16 -1.35
C LYS A 64 -23.21 22.17 -1.96
N PRO A 65 -22.75 21.04 -2.54
CA PRO A 65 -21.41 20.90 -3.09
C PRO A 65 -21.06 22.00 -4.09
N GLU A 66 -21.97 22.39 -4.98
CA GLU A 66 -21.72 23.40 -6.03
C GLU A 66 -21.26 24.72 -5.43
N LYS A 67 -21.83 25.07 -4.28
CA LYS A 67 -21.72 26.38 -3.61
C LYS A 67 -20.70 26.40 -2.47
N SER A 68 -20.27 25.23 -1.97
CA SER A 68 -19.39 25.13 -0.81
C SER A 68 -18.12 24.36 -1.14
N ASN A 69 -16.99 25.07 -1.22
CA ASN A 69 -15.67 24.44 -1.35
C ASN A 69 -15.36 23.53 -0.15
N GLU A 70 -15.87 23.86 1.03
CA GLU A 70 -15.71 23.02 2.22
C GLU A 70 -16.37 21.64 2.03
N THR A 71 -17.60 21.61 1.52
CA THR A 71 -18.27 20.35 1.16
C THR A 71 -17.50 19.64 0.06
N LYS A 72 -17.01 20.37 -0.96
CA LYS A 72 -16.17 19.77 -2.02
C LYS A 72 -14.97 19.03 -1.47
N TYR A 73 -14.24 19.66 -0.56
CA TYR A 73 -13.05 19.08 0.05
C TYR A 73 -13.36 17.89 0.97
N LYS A 74 -14.54 17.81 1.58
CA LYS A 74 -14.94 16.63 2.36
C LYS A 74 -15.12 15.40 1.46
N PHE A 75 -15.78 15.53 0.32
CA PHE A 75 -15.96 14.42 -0.62
C PHE A 75 -14.64 14.00 -1.27
N TRP A 76 -13.86 14.96 -1.78
CA TRP A 76 -12.55 14.64 -2.35
C TRP A 76 -11.61 14.03 -1.32
N GLY A 77 -11.66 14.50 -0.07
CA GLY A 77 -10.93 13.89 1.04
C GLY A 77 -11.40 12.46 1.32
N ALA A 78 -12.71 12.23 1.40
CA ALA A 78 -13.27 10.91 1.63
C ALA A 78 -12.88 9.90 0.53
N THR A 79 -12.82 10.34 -0.73
CA THR A 79 -12.29 9.52 -1.83
C THR A 79 -10.79 9.29 -1.69
N ALA A 80 -10.01 10.32 -1.38
CA ALA A 80 -8.56 10.23 -1.23
C ALA A 80 -8.12 9.32 -0.07
N TYR A 81 -8.87 9.30 1.04
CA TYR A 81 -8.64 8.37 2.15
C TYR A 81 -9.14 6.94 1.85
N GLY A 82 -9.82 6.73 0.72
CA GLY A 82 -10.42 5.43 0.36
C GLY A 82 -11.62 5.06 1.24
N VAL A 83 -12.28 6.05 1.85
CA VAL A 83 -13.49 5.87 2.68
C VAL A 83 -14.73 5.78 1.79
N LEU A 84 -14.76 6.57 0.72
CA LEU A 84 -15.81 6.54 -0.30
C LEU A 84 -15.20 6.16 -1.65
N LYS A 85 -16.01 5.51 -2.49
CA LYS A 85 -15.69 5.32 -3.91
C LYS A 85 -16.76 5.99 -4.76
N LYS A 86 -16.36 6.48 -5.94
CA LYS A 86 -17.26 7.03 -6.94
C LYS A 86 -17.73 5.89 -7.84
N GLU A 87 -19.04 5.81 -8.10
CA GLU A 87 -19.60 4.79 -9.00
C GLU A 87 -19.27 5.09 -10.46
N GLU A 88 -18.85 4.07 -11.20
CA GLU A 88 -18.50 4.20 -12.62
C GLU A 88 -19.76 4.42 -13.47
N GLY A 89 -19.70 5.38 -14.41
CA GLY A 89 -20.80 5.65 -15.35
C GLY A 89 -22.03 6.37 -14.77
N ALA A 90 -22.10 6.59 -13.45
CA ALA A 90 -23.29 7.15 -12.78
C ALA A 90 -23.17 8.64 -12.35
N GLY A 91 -22.26 9.41 -12.95
CA GLY A 91 -22.09 10.82 -12.59
C GLY A 91 -21.41 11.01 -11.22
N GLN A 92 -21.82 12.01 -10.43
CA GLN A 92 -21.27 12.28 -9.09
C GLN A 92 -22.01 11.46 -8.01
N VAL A 93 -21.98 10.15 -8.15
CA VAL A 93 -22.62 9.21 -7.22
C VAL A 93 -21.53 8.49 -6.43
N PHE A 94 -21.72 8.39 -5.12
CA PHE A 94 -20.75 7.85 -4.19
C PHE A 94 -21.35 6.69 -3.41
N SER A 95 -20.52 5.69 -3.12
CA SER A 95 -20.84 4.58 -2.22
C SER A 95 -19.74 4.38 -1.20
N LEU A 96 -20.04 3.59 -0.18
CA LEU A 96 -19.10 3.23 0.86
C LEU A 96 -18.01 2.32 0.25
N ALA A 97 -16.75 2.68 0.43
CA ALA A 97 -15.63 1.78 0.16
C ALA A 97 -15.45 0.83 1.36
N GLU A 98 -14.72 -0.28 1.17
CA GLU A 98 -14.54 -1.28 2.23
C GLU A 98 -13.85 -0.70 3.46
N THR A 99 -12.85 0.16 3.29
CA THR A 99 -12.21 0.88 4.40
C THR A 99 -13.22 1.74 5.16
N GLY A 100 -14.13 2.43 4.44
CA GLY A 100 -15.20 3.20 5.07
C GLY A 100 -16.18 2.33 5.84
N ARG A 101 -16.58 1.17 5.30
CA ARG A 101 -17.42 0.19 5.99
C ARG A 101 -16.79 -0.30 7.27
N LYS A 102 -15.52 -0.69 7.22
CA LYS A 102 -14.76 -1.15 8.39
C LYS A 102 -14.70 -0.12 9.51
N ILE A 103 -14.67 1.17 9.17
CA ILE A 103 -14.67 2.26 10.15
C ILE A 103 -16.07 2.42 10.79
N VAL A 104 -17.14 2.48 9.99
CA VAL A 104 -18.48 2.83 10.50
C VAL A 104 -19.31 1.65 10.99
N ALA A 105 -18.95 0.43 10.59
CA ALA A 105 -19.65 -0.81 10.92
C ALA A 105 -18.64 -1.97 11.08
N PRO A 106 -17.76 -1.92 12.10
CA PRO A 106 -16.81 -2.98 12.39
C PRO A 106 -17.52 -4.28 12.79
N THR A 107 -16.94 -5.41 12.41
CA THR A 107 -17.46 -6.77 12.63
C THR A 107 -16.68 -7.55 13.69
N TYR A 108 -15.52 -7.04 14.11
CA TYR A 108 -14.72 -7.58 15.21
C TYR A 108 -13.93 -6.46 15.90
N ASP A 109 -13.46 -6.75 17.11
CA ASP A 109 -12.67 -5.82 17.92
C ASP A 109 -11.34 -5.48 17.24
N GLY A 110 -11.14 -4.20 16.94
CA GLY A 110 -9.92 -3.70 16.28
C GLY A 110 -10.07 -3.41 14.79
N GLU A 111 -11.11 -3.91 14.11
CA GLU A 111 -11.33 -3.69 12.67
C GLU A 111 -11.38 -2.19 12.32
N GLU A 112 -12.08 -1.40 13.15
CA GLU A 112 -12.17 0.05 12.99
C GLU A 112 -10.77 0.70 13.04
N ARG A 113 -9.95 0.32 14.02
CA ARG A 113 -8.63 0.93 14.24
C ARG A 113 -7.68 0.60 13.09
N GLU A 114 -7.72 -0.64 12.59
CA GLU A 114 -6.96 -1.06 11.42
C GLU A 114 -7.39 -0.27 10.18
N ALA A 115 -8.69 -0.08 9.98
CA ALA A 115 -9.23 0.66 8.86
C ALA A 115 -8.93 2.17 8.94
N ILE A 116 -8.98 2.78 10.12
CA ILE A 116 -8.53 4.17 10.33
C ILE A 116 -7.05 4.32 9.96
N ARG A 117 -6.18 3.40 10.40
CA ARG A 117 -4.75 3.41 10.03
C ARG A 117 -4.57 3.26 8.52
N LYS A 118 -5.26 2.31 7.89
CA LYS A 118 -5.24 2.12 6.43
C LYS A 118 -5.65 3.42 5.72
N ALA A 119 -6.77 4.02 6.12
CA ALA A 119 -7.29 5.24 5.52
C ALA A 119 -6.28 6.40 5.58
N VAL A 120 -5.65 6.64 6.75
CA VAL A 120 -4.64 7.71 6.92
C VAL A 120 -3.39 7.48 6.05
N LEU A 121 -3.05 6.22 5.77
CA LEU A 121 -1.90 5.84 4.94
C LEU A 121 -2.23 5.72 3.44
N THR A 122 -3.49 5.92 3.03
CA THR A 122 -3.88 5.89 1.61
C THR A 122 -3.32 7.10 0.82
N PRO A 123 -3.43 8.36 1.27
CA PRO A 123 -2.89 9.49 0.52
C PRO A 123 -1.36 9.47 0.47
N THR A 124 -0.78 9.70 -0.70
CA THR A 124 0.65 9.45 -0.94
C THR A 124 1.58 10.31 -0.08
N ILE A 125 1.27 11.59 0.15
CA ILE A 125 2.11 12.47 0.98
C ILE A 125 2.02 12.07 2.46
N LEU A 126 0.83 11.68 2.94
CA LEU A 126 0.66 11.22 4.32
C LEU A 126 1.41 9.90 4.54
N SER A 127 1.21 8.93 3.64
CA SER A 127 1.88 7.64 3.64
C SER A 127 3.41 7.79 3.69
N LYS A 128 3.95 8.61 2.78
CA LYS A 128 5.39 8.90 2.72
C LYS A 128 5.86 9.60 4.00
N PHE A 129 5.13 10.60 4.49
CA PHE A 129 5.52 11.33 5.69
C PHE A 129 5.62 10.42 6.92
N TYR A 130 4.58 9.63 7.20
CA TYR A 130 4.63 8.75 8.38
C TYR A 130 5.66 7.63 8.22
N SER A 131 5.89 7.15 7.00
CA SER A 131 6.93 6.16 6.74
C SER A 131 8.34 6.72 6.96
N ASP A 132 8.62 7.92 6.41
CA ASP A 132 9.92 8.58 6.53
C ASP A 132 10.26 8.96 7.98
N TYR A 133 9.25 9.28 8.80
CA TYR A 133 9.42 9.67 10.20
C TYR A 133 9.17 8.54 11.21
N ASN A 134 8.90 7.31 10.76
CA ASN A 134 8.62 6.20 11.67
C ASN A 134 9.81 5.95 12.63
N GLY A 135 9.53 5.88 13.94
CA GLY A 135 10.52 5.78 15.00
C GLY A 135 11.24 7.10 15.33
N HIS A 136 10.85 8.21 14.70
CA HIS A 136 11.46 9.53 14.87
C HIS A 136 10.41 10.57 15.30
N ALA A 137 10.87 11.61 15.98
CA ALA A 137 10.04 12.77 16.29
C ALA A 137 9.67 13.53 15.01
N VAL A 138 8.42 14.00 14.93
CA VAL A 138 8.01 14.93 13.87
C VAL A 138 8.82 16.23 13.98
N PRO A 139 9.07 16.93 12.86
CA PRO A 139 9.78 18.20 12.90
C PRO A 139 9.09 19.22 13.80
N GLY A 140 9.87 20.02 14.53
CA GLY A 140 9.34 21.17 15.27
C GLY A 140 8.73 22.21 14.33
N ASP A 141 7.85 23.06 14.86
CA ASP A 141 7.00 23.97 14.08
C ASP A 141 7.80 24.92 13.16
N ALA A 142 9.04 25.28 13.53
CA ALA A 142 9.92 26.11 12.70
C ALA A 142 10.45 25.40 11.45
N HIS A 143 10.63 24.08 11.50
CA HIS A 143 11.26 23.29 10.43
C HIS A 143 10.24 22.48 9.61
N PHE A 144 9.07 22.18 10.18
CA PHE A 144 8.04 21.37 9.53
C PHE A 144 7.61 21.94 8.16
N PRO A 145 7.37 23.25 7.98
CA PRO A 145 7.02 23.80 6.68
C PRO A 145 8.09 23.57 5.60
N ASN A 146 9.36 23.76 5.97
CA ASN A 146 10.49 23.59 5.05
C ASN A 146 10.67 22.13 4.65
N VAL A 147 10.44 21.19 5.58
CA VAL A 147 10.45 19.75 5.30
C VAL A 147 9.36 19.41 4.28
N LEU A 148 8.13 19.88 4.50
CA LEU A 148 7.01 19.61 3.59
C LEU A 148 7.24 20.19 2.20
N GLU A 149 7.81 21.38 2.10
CA GLU A 149 8.14 22.02 0.82
C GLU A 149 9.26 21.26 0.08
N THR A 150 10.37 20.99 0.76
CA THR A 150 11.59 20.45 0.11
C THR A 150 11.54 18.94 -0.14
N LYS A 151 11.04 18.15 0.82
CA LYS A 151 11.04 16.68 0.74
C LYS A 151 9.74 16.08 0.21
N PHE A 152 8.62 16.79 0.40
CA PHE A 152 7.27 16.31 0.06
C PHE A 152 6.59 17.14 -1.04
N GLY A 153 7.25 18.19 -1.55
CA GLY A 153 6.74 18.98 -2.66
C GLY A 153 5.46 19.76 -2.33
N VAL A 154 5.19 20.03 -1.06
CA VAL A 154 4.01 20.78 -0.61
C VAL A 154 4.25 22.29 -0.78
N PRO A 155 3.42 23.02 -1.56
CA PRO A 155 3.60 24.45 -1.74
C PRO A 155 3.59 25.20 -0.42
N ARG A 156 4.48 26.19 -0.27
CA ARG A 156 4.62 26.97 0.96
C ARG A 156 3.32 27.58 1.49
N GLY A 157 2.41 28.00 0.60
CA GLY A 157 1.09 28.52 0.99
C GLY A 157 0.13 27.48 1.56
N ARG A 158 0.51 26.19 1.54
CA ARG A 158 -0.31 25.05 1.97
C ARG A 158 0.33 24.25 3.10
N THR A 159 1.56 24.56 3.50
CA THR A 159 2.28 23.80 4.53
C THR A 159 1.61 23.88 5.90
N ALA A 160 1.05 25.03 6.27
CA ALA A 160 0.32 25.18 7.54
C ALA A 160 -0.91 24.24 7.62
N GLU A 161 -1.75 24.23 6.57
CA GLU A 161 -2.89 23.30 6.44
C GLU A 161 -2.41 21.84 6.46
N ALA A 162 -1.32 21.53 5.78
CA ALA A 162 -0.75 20.19 5.71
C ALA A 162 -0.26 19.67 7.07
N ILE A 163 0.40 20.53 7.86
CA ILE A 163 0.88 20.20 9.21
C ILE A 163 -0.28 19.82 10.11
N GLU A 164 -1.37 20.61 10.09
CA GLU A 164 -2.55 20.32 10.89
C GLU A 164 -3.19 18.99 10.48
N ILE A 165 -3.31 18.71 9.18
CA ILE A 165 -3.86 17.44 8.69
C ILE A 165 -2.99 16.24 9.11
N ILE A 166 -1.66 16.38 9.05
CA ILE A 166 -0.73 15.33 9.50
C ILE A 166 -0.85 15.13 11.02
N LYS A 167 -0.85 16.21 11.81
CA LYS A 167 -0.97 16.09 13.27
C LYS A 167 -2.32 15.48 13.66
N ASP A 168 -3.41 15.90 13.03
CA ASP A 168 -4.75 15.42 13.33
C ASP A 168 -4.94 13.95 12.96
N ASN A 169 -4.60 13.59 11.72
CA ASN A 169 -4.70 12.21 11.25
C ASN A 169 -3.80 11.27 12.04
N GLY A 170 -2.57 11.69 12.34
CA GLY A 170 -1.62 10.88 13.09
C GLY A 170 -2.10 10.61 14.51
N LYS A 171 -2.68 11.61 15.18
CA LYS A 171 -3.32 11.43 16.49
C LYS A 171 -4.55 10.51 16.41
N PHE A 172 -5.43 10.77 15.44
CA PHE A 172 -6.66 10.01 15.27
C PHE A 172 -6.41 8.53 14.98
N ALA A 173 -5.40 8.20 14.17
CA ALA A 173 -5.00 6.82 13.89
C ALA A 173 -4.13 6.18 15.00
N GLY A 174 -3.76 6.93 16.04
CA GLY A 174 -2.81 6.48 17.07
C GLY A 174 -1.42 6.20 16.51
N ILE A 175 -1.05 6.90 15.43
CA ILE A 175 0.28 6.86 14.81
C ILE A 175 1.21 7.88 15.50
N LEU A 176 0.69 9.02 15.95
CA LEU A 176 1.46 10.01 16.69
C LEU A 176 1.30 9.79 18.19
N VAL A 177 2.40 9.50 18.87
CA VAL A 177 2.46 9.27 20.32
C VAL A 177 3.30 10.37 20.97
N ALA A 178 2.88 10.85 22.14
CA ALA A 178 3.65 11.82 22.90
C ALA A 178 4.87 11.14 23.55
N ASN A 179 6.04 11.75 23.40
CA ASN A 179 7.28 11.33 24.03
C ASN A 179 7.44 11.97 25.40
N ALA A 180 8.35 11.42 26.21
CA ALA A 180 8.68 11.92 27.54
C ALA A 180 9.10 13.41 27.53
N ASP A 181 9.69 13.86 26.42
CA ASP A 181 10.15 15.25 26.24
C ASP A 181 9.07 16.20 25.67
N GLY A 182 7.82 15.75 25.56
CA GLY A 182 6.69 16.55 25.04
C GLY A 182 6.60 16.64 23.51
N GLY A 183 7.54 16.03 22.78
CA GLY A 183 7.50 15.89 21.31
C GLY A 183 6.50 14.81 20.84
N LEU A 184 6.09 14.86 19.57
CA LEU A 184 5.28 13.81 18.95
C LEU A 184 6.17 12.89 18.11
N GLU A 185 6.15 11.59 18.39
CA GLU A 185 6.87 10.56 17.64
C GLU A 185 5.91 9.76 16.77
N VAL A 186 6.35 9.43 15.56
CA VAL A 186 5.59 8.58 14.65
C VAL A 186 5.86 7.12 14.98
N ARG A 187 4.81 6.37 15.34
CA ARG A 187 4.82 4.93 15.61
C ARG A 187 3.79 4.21 14.74
N LEU A 188 4.28 3.58 13.67
CA LEU A 188 3.46 2.76 12.78
C LEU A 188 3.26 1.32 13.29
N GLY A 189 4.00 0.90 14.32
CA GLY A 189 3.81 -0.41 14.98
C GLY A 189 2.46 -0.55 15.68
N ALA A 190 2.00 -1.80 15.86
CA ALA A 190 0.80 -2.12 16.61
C ALA A 190 0.87 -1.43 17.98
N ALA A 191 -0.16 -0.66 18.30
CA ALA A 191 -0.27 0.01 19.57
C ALA A 191 -0.41 -1.05 20.68
N GLY A 192 0.72 -1.41 21.28
CA GLY A 192 0.77 -2.02 22.58
C GLY A 192 -0.01 -1.14 23.55
N VAL A 193 -0.94 -1.77 24.22
CA VAL A 193 -1.72 -1.32 25.37
C VAL A 193 -0.91 -0.33 26.21
N ALA A 194 -1.44 0.89 26.37
CA ALA A 194 -0.96 1.78 27.41
C ALA A 194 -1.35 1.17 28.76
N GLY A 195 -0.36 0.63 29.48
CA GLY A 195 -0.43 0.38 30.91
C GLY A 195 0.68 1.20 31.59
N PRO A 196 0.39 1.96 32.66
CA PRO A 196 1.38 2.78 33.32
C PRO A 196 2.42 1.92 34.03
N SER A 197 3.65 2.43 34.05
CA SER A 197 4.75 1.95 34.87
C SER A 197 4.31 1.79 36.34
N ALA A 198 4.30 0.56 36.83
CA ALA A 198 4.38 0.25 38.24
C ALA A 198 5.25 -0.99 38.43
N THR A 199 6.43 -0.76 38.98
CA THR A 199 7.26 -1.71 39.72
C THR A 199 6.39 -2.53 40.67
N LEU A 200 6.62 -3.86 40.77
CA LEU A 200 6.53 -4.66 42.00
C LEU A 200 6.83 -6.16 41.73
N THR A 201 7.95 -6.59 42.31
CA THR A 201 8.23 -7.85 43.03
C THR A 201 7.73 -9.21 42.52
N SER A 202 8.69 -10.14 42.50
CA SER A 202 8.52 -11.59 42.60
C SER A 202 7.68 -11.99 43.81
N ASP A 203 6.67 -12.85 43.62
CA ASP A 203 6.62 -14.13 44.35
C ASP A 203 5.56 -15.10 43.81
N THR A 204 5.87 -16.35 44.06
CA THR A 204 5.25 -17.66 43.76
C THR A 204 3.72 -17.79 43.82
N ALA A 205 3.14 -18.54 42.86
CA ALA A 205 2.02 -19.48 43.09
C ALA A 205 1.93 -20.55 41.98
N ALA A 206 1.65 -21.79 42.39
CA ALA A 206 1.72 -23.05 41.64
C ALA A 206 0.59 -23.24 40.58
N PRO A 207 0.72 -24.21 39.66
CA PRO A 207 -0.06 -24.28 38.43
C PRO A 207 -1.36 -25.09 38.57
N LEU A 208 -2.37 -24.71 37.77
CA LEU A 208 -3.62 -25.44 37.53
C LEU A 208 -3.77 -25.66 35.99
N PRO A 209 -4.54 -26.67 35.56
CA PRO A 209 -4.08 -27.71 34.66
C PRO A 209 -4.21 -27.39 33.18
N GLU A 210 -3.39 -28.10 32.40
CA GLU A 210 -3.35 -28.13 30.94
C GLU A 210 -4.74 -28.32 30.32
N ALA A 211 -5.19 -27.30 29.60
CA ALA A 211 -6.20 -27.44 28.56
C ALA A 211 -5.48 -27.71 27.23
N GLU A 212 -5.89 -28.78 26.56
CA GLU A 212 -5.35 -29.31 25.31
C GLU A 212 -5.01 -28.23 24.28
N GLN A 213 -3.75 -28.19 23.88
CA GLN A 213 -3.27 -27.44 22.73
C GLN A 213 -3.82 -28.08 21.44
N ALA A 214 -4.76 -27.39 20.80
CA ALA A 214 -4.96 -27.54 19.36
C ALA A 214 -3.74 -26.94 18.63
N PRO A 215 -3.19 -27.59 17.58
CA PRO A 215 -1.98 -27.14 16.91
C PRO A 215 -2.28 -25.95 16.00
N GLY A 216 -2.16 -24.74 16.55
CA GLY A 216 -2.34 -23.48 15.83
C GLY A 216 -1.15 -22.56 15.99
N GLY A 217 0.05 -23.03 15.64
CA GLY A 217 1.25 -22.19 15.51
C GLY A 217 1.64 -22.06 14.05
N ALA A 218 1.50 -20.86 13.48
CA ALA A 218 2.05 -20.55 12.16
C ALA A 218 3.59 -20.74 12.16
N PRO A 219 4.20 -21.23 11.07
CA PRO A 219 5.61 -21.58 11.05
C PRO A 219 6.50 -20.33 11.15
N GLN A 220 7.40 -20.31 12.14
CA GLN A 220 8.62 -19.50 12.07
C GLN A 220 9.38 -19.90 10.81
N VAL A 221 9.43 -19.03 9.81
CA VAL A 221 10.27 -19.28 8.64
C VAL A 221 11.73 -19.03 9.04
N ALA A 222 12.37 -20.07 9.58
CA ALA A 222 13.75 -20.08 10.06
C ALA A 222 14.77 -20.34 8.94
N ASP A 223 14.32 -20.85 7.79
CA ASP A 223 15.17 -21.28 6.67
C ASP A 223 14.76 -20.56 5.38
N TRP A 224 15.42 -19.43 5.10
CA TRP A 224 15.17 -18.60 3.91
C TRP A 224 15.45 -19.33 2.59
N ASP A 225 16.30 -20.36 2.60
CA ASP A 225 16.66 -21.14 1.42
C ASP A 225 15.52 -22.07 0.96
N LYS A 226 14.50 -22.25 1.79
CA LYS A 226 13.27 -22.98 1.46
C LYS A 226 12.09 -22.07 1.15
N VAL A 227 12.29 -20.75 1.06
CA VAL A 227 11.18 -19.79 0.90
C VAL A 227 11.01 -19.37 -0.55
N CYS A 228 9.79 -19.50 -1.05
CA CYS A 228 9.32 -18.84 -2.26
C CYS A 228 8.40 -17.68 -1.86
N PHE A 229 8.88 -16.44 -1.98
CA PHE A 229 8.02 -15.29 -1.70
C PHE A 229 7.15 -14.96 -2.91
N TYR A 230 5.84 -14.81 -2.69
CA TYR A 230 4.86 -14.52 -3.72
C TYR A 230 4.49 -13.04 -3.69
N ILE A 231 5.02 -12.29 -4.65
CA ILE A 231 4.70 -10.89 -4.94
C ILE A 231 3.44 -10.90 -5.82
N THR A 232 2.35 -10.30 -5.38
CA THR A 232 1.06 -10.41 -6.08
C THR A 232 0.14 -9.23 -5.80
N PRO A 233 -0.85 -8.94 -6.66
CA PRO A 233 -1.88 -7.97 -6.36
C PRO A 233 -2.67 -8.37 -5.11
N ILE A 234 -2.42 -7.67 -4.00
CA ILE A 234 -3.19 -7.81 -2.76
C ILE A 234 -4.39 -6.86 -2.89
N GLY A 235 -5.46 -7.37 -3.49
CA GLY A 235 -6.75 -6.67 -3.56
C GLY A 235 -7.52 -6.73 -2.24
N ASP A 236 -8.62 -5.98 -2.15
CA ASP A 236 -9.57 -6.13 -1.04
C ASP A 236 -10.27 -7.50 -1.11
N ASP A 237 -10.81 -7.97 0.02
CA ASP A 237 -11.47 -9.28 0.06
C ASP A 237 -12.67 -9.33 -0.90
N GLY A 238 -12.78 -10.43 -1.64
CA GLY A 238 -13.80 -10.61 -2.68
C GLY A 238 -13.55 -9.85 -3.99
N SER A 239 -12.52 -9.01 -4.07
CA SER A 239 -12.12 -8.37 -5.34
C SER A 239 -11.63 -9.39 -6.37
N GLU A 240 -11.70 -9.03 -7.65
CA GLU A 240 -11.18 -9.87 -8.74
C GLU A 240 -9.69 -10.15 -8.60
N SER A 241 -8.90 -9.17 -8.15
CA SER A 241 -7.47 -9.35 -7.89
C SER A 241 -7.22 -10.27 -6.69
N ARG A 242 -8.02 -10.22 -5.62
CA ARG A 242 -7.94 -11.18 -4.50
C ARG A 242 -8.27 -12.60 -4.98
N LYS A 243 -9.40 -12.79 -5.67
CA LYS A 243 -9.78 -14.10 -6.23
C LYS A 243 -8.71 -14.66 -7.16
N HIS A 244 -8.15 -13.81 -8.01
CA HIS A 244 -7.03 -14.18 -8.88
C HIS A 244 -5.81 -14.62 -8.08
N ALA A 245 -5.36 -13.82 -7.11
CA ALA A 245 -4.20 -14.13 -6.28
C ALA A 245 -4.39 -15.42 -5.46
N ASP A 246 -5.60 -15.68 -4.95
CA ASP A 246 -5.93 -16.90 -4.22
C ASP A 246 -5.93 -18.13 -5.15
N MET A 247 -6.49 -17.99 -6.35
CA MET A 247 -6.49 -19.03 -7.37
C MET A 247 -5.06 -19.36 -7.83
N MET A 248 -4.26 -18.34 -8.14
CA MET A 248 -2.86 -18.50 -8.55
C MET A 248 -2.02 -19.14 -7.45
N LEU A 249 -2.16 -18.68 -6.21
CA LEU A 249 -1.47 -19.29 -5.07
C LEU A 249 -1.83 -20.77 -4.94
N LYS A 250 -3.12 -21.09 -4.87
CA LYS A 250 -3.61 -22.45 -4.58
C LYS A 250 -3.38 -23.44 -5.73
N HIS A 251 -3.58 -23.01 -6.97
CA HIS A 251 -3.63 -23.91 -8.13
C HIS A 251 -2.39 -23.87 -9.02
N LEU A 252 -1.54 -22.84 -8.91
CA LEU A 252 -0.31 -22.72 -9.67
C LEU A 252 0.93 -22.82 -8.77
N LEU A 253 1.05 -21.95 -7.77
CA LEU A 253 2.29 -21.80 -7.00
C LEU A 253 2.48 -22.91 -5.95
N ASP A 254 1.51 -23.08 -5.04
CA ASP A 254 1.60 -24.06 -3.95
C ASP A 254 1.96 -25.49 -4.41
N PRO A 255 1.31 -26.09 -5.43
CA PRO A 255 1.66 -27.43 -5.86
C PRO A 255 3.08 -27.51 -6.43
N VAL A 256 3.49 -26.53 -7.25
CA VAL A 256 4.80 -26.57 -7.92
C VAL A 256 5.92 -26.26 -6.93
N ALA A 257 5.74 -25.28 -6.05
CA ALA A 257 6.72 -24.94 -5.03
C ALA A 257 6.97 -26.12 -4.08
N LYS A 258 5.89 -26.81 -3.67
CA LYS A 258 5.97 -28.00 -2.81
C LYS A 258 6.79 -29.11 -3.46
N ASP A 259 6.62 -29.37 -4.75
CA ASP A 259 7.39 -30.37 -5.50
C ASP A 259 8.90 -30.05 -5.56
N HIS A 260 9.25 -28.76 -5.42
CA HIS A 260 10.64 -28.27 -5.33
C HIS A 260 11.13 -28.04 -3.90
N GLY A 261 10.38 -28.49 -2.89
CA GLY A 261 10.75 -28.33 -1.48
C GLY A 261 10.72 -26.87 -0.98
N LEU A 262 10.01 -26.00 -1.68
CA LEU A 262 9.82 -24.60 -1.32
C LEU A 262 8.47 -24.39 -0.62
N GLN A 263 8.46 -23.55 0.40
CA GLN A 263 7.26 -23.04 1.04
C GLN A 263 6.91 -21.68 0.45
N VAL A 264 5.70 -21.54 -0.07
CA VAL A 264 5.20 -20.26 -0.58
C VAL A 264 4.76 -19.37 0.58
N VAL A 265 5.22 -18.12 0.58
CA VAL A 265 4.80 -17.10 1.54
C VAL A 265 4.25 -15.91 0.76
N ARG A 266 3.02 -15.50 1.08
CA ARG A 266 2.37 -14.31 0.53
C ARG A 266 2.26 -13.26 1.63
N ALA A 267 2.42 -11.97 1.29
CA ALA A 267 2.59 -10.92 2.30
C ALA A 267 1.41 -10.76 3.29
N ASP A 268 0.17 -11.04 2.87
CA ASP A 268 -1.03 -11.04 3.72
C ASP A 268 -1.12 -12.23 4.69
N LYS A 269 -0.29 -13.27 4.51
CA LYS A 269 -0.22 -14.45 5.39
C LYS A 269 0.97 -14.41 6.36
N ILE A 270 1.66 -13.26 6.47
CA ILE A 270 2.80 -13.11 7.38
C ILE A 270 2.28 -12.68 8.75
N ASP A 271 2.09 -13.66 9.65
CA ASP A 271 1.56 -13.46 11.01
C ASP A 271 2.62 -13.00 12.03
N ARG A 272 3.69 -12.32 11.59
CA ARG A 272 4.73 -11.83 12.53
C ARG A 272 4.38 -10.46 13.08
N SER A 273 4.62 -10.24 14.37
CA SER A 273 4.63 -8.89 14.95
C SER A 273 5.77 -8.06 14.34
N GLY A 274 5.45 -6.86 13.83
CA GLY A 274 6.39 -5.99 13.13
C GLY A 274 5.72 -5.16 12.02
N LEU A 275 6.47 -4.29 11.35
CA LEU A 275 5.95 -3.57 10.19
C LEU A 275 5.87 -4.57 9.01
N ILE A 276 4.68 -4.71 8.43
CA ILE A 276 4.45 -5.53 7.23
C ILE A 276 5.47 -5.15 6.14
N THR A 277 5.76 -3.86 5.98
CA THR A 277 6.77 -3.38 5.03
C THR A 277 8.17 -3.93 5.33
N GLN A 278 8.63 -3.92 6.59
CA GLN A 278 9.96 -4.47 6.91
C GLN A 278 10.03 -5.97 6.60
N GLN A 279 8.97 -6.71 6.94
CA GLN A 279 8.89 -8.14 6.71
C GLN A 279 8.88 -8.46 5.20
N ILE A 280 8.12 -7.68 4.40
CA ILE A 280 8.15 -7.79 2.94
C ILE A 280 9.57 -7.58 2.43
N PHE A 281 10.28 -6.54 2.88
CA PHE A 281 11.66 -6.29 2.44
C PHE A 281 12.63 -7.40 2.85
N ASP A 282 12.47 -7.99 4.04
CA ASP A 282 13.24 -9.17 4.43
C ASP A 282 12.94 -10.36 3.51
N HIS A 283 11.67 -10.61 3.18
CA HIS A 283 11.31 -11.65 2.23
C HIS A 283 11.87 -11.39 0.82
N LEU A 284 11.79 -10.16 0.32
CA LEU A 284 12.35 -9.77 -0.99
C LEU A 284 13.87 -9.94 -1.03
N ALA A 285 14.57 -9.59 0.04
CA ALA A 285 16.02 -9.71 0.12
C ALA A 285 16.50 -11.15 0.35
N ARG A 286 15.80 -11.90 1.21
CA ARG A 286 16.33 -13.14 1.79
C ARG A 286 15.72 -14.41 1.21
N SER A 287 14.50 -14.39 0.67
CA SER A 287 13.87 -15.62 0.15
C SER A 287 14.66 -16.21 -1.01
N ARG A 288 14.76 -17.55 -1.03
CA ARG A 288 15.46 -18.31 -2.08
C ARG A 288 15.00 -17.95 -3.49
N LEU A 289 13.69 -17.78 -3.63
CA LEU A 289 13.00 -17.46 -4.87
C LEU A 289 11.92 -16.41 -4.61
N CYS A 290 11.67 -15.56 -5.59
CA CYS A 290 10.44 -14.78 -5.66
C CYS A 290 9.68 -15.13 -6.94
N VAL A 291 8.36 -15.26 -6.83
CA VAL A 291 7.46 -15.30 -7.98
C VAL A 291 6.66 -14.00 -7.96
N ALA A 292 6.75 -13.22 -9.04
CA ALA A 292 6.10 -11.93 -9.19
C ALA A 292 4.94 -12.01 -10.18
N ASP A 293 3.73 -11.85 -9.67
CA ASP A 293 2.51 -11.74 -10.46
C ASP A 293 2.23 -10.28 -10.84
N LEU A 294 2.39 -10.01 -12.12
CA LEU A 294 2.30 -8.68 -12.72
C LEU A 294 0.88 -8.37 -13.24
N SER A 295 -0.10 -9.21 -12.90
CA SER A 295 -1.49 -9.05 -13.31
C SER A 295 -2.11 -7.75 -12.77
N PHE A 296 -3.15 -7.28 -13.46
CA PHE A 296 -3.90 -6.05 -13.16
C PHE A 296 -3.05 -4.77 -13.16
N ASN A 297 -1.83 -4.81 -13.69
CA ASN A 297 -0.87 -3.71 -13.65
C ASN A 297 -0.65 -3.16 -12.23
N ASN A 298 -0.58 -4.03 -11.23
CA ASN A 298 -0.47 -3.62 -9.84
C ASN A 298 0.87 -2.91 -9.57
N ALA A 299 0.82 -1.61 -9.24
CA ALA A 299 2.02 -0.81 -9.00
C ALA A 299 2.93 -1.34 -7.88
N ASN A 300 2.34 -1.94 -6.83
CA ASN A 300 3.11 -2.50 -5.72
C ASN A 300 3.89 -3.74 -6.17
N ALA A 301 3.29 -4.64 -6.96
CA ALA A 301 3.98 -5.80 -7.50
C ALA A 301 5.20 -5.41 -8.36
N PHE A 302 5.07 -4.37 -9.20
CA PHE A 302 6.21 -3.84 -9.96
C PHE A 302 7.28 -3.21 -9.06
N TYR A 303 6.88 -2.48 -8.02
CA TYR A 303 7.80 -1.90 -7.05
C TYR A 303 8.62 -2.99 -6.33
N GLU A 304 7.94 -4.02 -5.81
CA GLU A 304 8.56 -5.15 -5.13
C GLU A 304 9.47 -5.96 -6.06
N LEU A 305 9.06 -6.17 -7.31
CA LEU A 305 9.90 -6.76 -8.35
C LEU A 305 11.18 -5.94 -8.56
N GLY A 306 11.07 -4.62 -8.62
CA GLY A 306 12.22 -3.71 -8.71
C GLY A 306 13.18 -3.87 -7.53
N VAL A 307 12.67 -3.88 -6.30
CA VAL A 307 13.46 -4.12 -5.09
C VAL A 307 14.15 -5.50 -5.15
N ARG A 308 13.41 -6.55 -5.52
CA ARG A 308 13.97 -7.90 -5.67
C ARG A 308 15.05 -7.97 -6.73
N HIS A 309 14.90 -7.27 -7.85
CA HIS A 309 15.94 -7.20 -8.87
C HIS A 309 17.26 -6.66 -8.30
N THR A 310 17.21 -5.61 -7.46
CA THR A 310 18.43 -5.07 -6.84
C THR A 310 19.16 -6.09 -5.99
N CYS A 311 18.44 -7.03 -5.35
CA CYS A 311 19.02 -8.09 -4.54
C CYS A 311 19.78 -9.15 -5.35
N LYS A 312 19.71 -9.13 -6.69
CA LYS A 312 20.40 -10.06 -7.62
C LYS A 312 20.06 -11.55 -7.45
N ARG A 313 19.00 -11.84 -6.71
CA ARG A 313 18.52 -13.21 -6.47
C ARG A 313 17.44 -13.59 -7.48
N ALA A 314 17.20 -14.90 -7.59
CA ALA A 314 16.29 -15.49 -8.55
C ALA A 314 14.85 -14.95 -8.43
N THR A 315 14.24 -14.62 -9.57
CA THR A 315 12.85 -14.16 -9.67
C THR A 315 12.21 -14.71 -10.92
N ILE A 316 10.96 -15.17 -10.81
CA ILE A 316 10.15 -15.63 -11.94
C ILE A 316 8.95 -14.69 -12.06
N GLN A 317 8.63 -14.27 -13.28
CA GLN A 317 7.47 -13.42 -13.54
C GLN A 317 6.31 -14.28 -14.04
N VAL A 318 5.10 -13.98 -13.56
CA VAL A 318 3.84 -14.53 -14.07
C VAL A 318 2.89 -13.37 -14.38
N ILE A 319 2.00 -13.56 -15.36
CA ILE A 319 1.01 -12.56 -15.72
C ILE A 319 -0.26 -13.21 -16.25
N ARG A 320 -1.40 -12.62 -15.94
CA ARG A 320 -2.68 -12.95 -16.56
C ARG A 320 -2.70 -12.58 -18.04
N LYS A 321 -3.21 -13.48 -18.88
CA LYS A 321 -3.43 -13.21 -20.31
C LYS A 321 -4.31 -11.98 -20.49
N GLY A 322 -3.84 -11.04 -21.31
CA GLY A 322 -4.54 -9.79 -21.65
C GLY A 322 -3.94 -8.57 -20.96
N ASP A 323 -3.22 -8.75 -19.85
CA ASP A 323 -2.48 -7.68 -19.21
C ASP A 323 -1.15 -7.39 -19.93
N ARG A 324 -0.63 -6.17 -19.80
CA ARG A 324 0.56 -5.70 -20.53
C ARG A 324 1.68 -5.39 -19.57
N ILE A 325 2.84 -5.99 -19.79
CA ILE A 325 4.04 -5.67 -19.03
C ILE A 325 4.63 -4.35 -19.56
N PRO A 326 4.94 -3.37 -18.68
CA PRO A 326 5.66 -2.16 -19.07
C PRO A 326 6.99 -2.49 -19.75
N PHE A 327 7.40 -1.66 -20.72
CA PHE A 327 8.56 -1.90 -21.57
C PHE A 327 9.84 -2.24 -20.78
N ASP A 328 10.12 -1.49 -19.70
CA ASP A 328 11.33 -1.66 -18.86
C ASP A 328 11.37 -3.02 -18.12
N VAL A 329 10.23 -3.69 -17.97
CA VAL A 329 10.12 -5.01 -17.30
C VAL A 329 9.93 -6.15 -18.30
N SER A 330 9.46 -5.85 -19.51
CA SER A 330 9.07 -6.83 -20.53
C SER A 330 10.20 -7.67 -21.13
N GLN A 331 11.46 -7.37 -20.79
CA GLN A 331 12.62 -8.12 -21.24
C GLN A 331 12.77 -9.47 -20.53
N GLY A 332 12.14 -9.65 -19.36
CA GLY A 332 12.16 -10.89 -18.60
C GLY A 332 11.22 -11.96 -19.18
N ARG A 333 11.62 -13.24 -19.09
CA ARG A 333 10.72 -14.36 -19.40
C ARG A 333 9.55 -14.36 -18.40
N THR A 334 8.34 -14.27 -18.94
CA THR A 334 7.11 -14.21 -18.14
C THR A 334 6.17 -15.34 -18.54
N ILE A 335 5.72 -16.10 -17.55
CA ILE A 335 4.72 -17.15 -17.75
C ILE A 335 3.35 -16.50 -17.88
N VAL A 336 2.66 -16.75 -19.00
CA VAL A 336 1.32 -16.19 -19.25
C VAL A 336 0.25 -17.20 -18.86
N VAL A 337 -0.62 -16.81 -17.93
CA VAL A 337 -1.71 -17.66 -17.44
C VAL A 337 -3.04 -17.19 -18.03
N ASP A 338 -3.65 -18.06 -18.83
CA ASP A 338 -4.95 -17.82 -19.43
C ASP A 338 -6.08 -18.38 -18.55
N THR A 339 -6.96 -17.49 -18.08
CA THR A 339 -8.12 -17.83 -17.25
C THR A 339 -9.43 -17.39 -17.92
N SER A 340 -9.40 -17.13 -19.24
CA SER A 340 -10.54 -16.55 -19.96
C SER A 340 -11.60 -17.57 -20.35
N ASP A 341 -11.25 -18.85 -20.43
CA ASP A 341 -12.13 -19.93 -20.86
C ASP A 341 -12.20 -21.05 -19.82
N VAL A 342 -13.39 -21.26 -19.27
CA VAL A 342 -13.68 -22.25 -18.22
C VAL A 342 -13.47 -23.70 -18.66
N TYR A 343 -13.57 -23.99 -19.95
CA TYR A 343 -13.40 -25.36 -20.46
C TYR A 343 -11.93 -25.74 -20.63
N THR A 344 -11.05 -24.75 -20.82
CA THR A 344 -9.61 -24.97 -21.04
C THR A 344 -8.75 -24.53 -19.85
N VAL A 345 -9.32 -23.84 -18.85
CA VAL A 345 -8.57 -23.30 -17.71
C VAL A 345 -7.72 -24.35 -17.00
N MET A 346 -8.20 -25.58 -16.84
CA MET A 346 -7.44 -26.64 -16.17
C MET A 346 -6.18 -27.03 -16.96
N ASP A 347 -6.30 -27.19 -18.27
CA ASP A 347 -5.16 -27.47 -19.16
C ASP A 347 -4.16 -26.30 -19.18
N ARG A 348 -4.67 -25.06 -19.12
CA ARG A 348 -3.82 -23.86 -19.03
C ARG A 348 -3.04 -23.81 -17.73
N PHE A 349 -3.67 -24.15 -16.60
CA PHE A 349 -2.97 -24.28 -15.33
C PHE A 349 -1.95 -25.43 -15.35
N GLU A 350 -2.25 -26.56 -15.98
CA GLU A 350 -1.26 -27.65 -16.15
C GLU A 350 -0.05 -27.21 -16.96
N SER A 351 -0.26 -26.52 -18.09
CA SER A 351 0.81 -25.96 -18.90
C SER A 351 1.65 -24.96 -18.11
N ALA A 352 1.00 -24.03 -17.41
CA ALA A 352 1.67 -23.04 -16.59
C ALA A 352 2.45 -23.68 -15.42
N ARG A 353 1.94 -24.75 -14.81
CA ARG A 353 2.65 -25.51 -13.77
C ARG A 353 3.91 -26.16 -14.30
N ARG A 354 3.87 -26.74 -15.51
CA ARG A 354 5.06 -27.33 -16.15
C ARG A 354 6.12 -26.26 -16.43
N GLU A 355 5.71 -25.14 -17.02
CA GLU A 355 6.61 -24.02 -17.31
C GLU A 355 7.22 -23.43 -16.03
N LEU A 356 6.39 -23.20 -14.99
CA LEU A 356 6.85 -22.73 -13.68
C LEU A 356 7.83 -23.72 -13.06
N SER A 357 7.56 -25.02 -13.12
CA SER A 357 8.45 -26.05 -12.59
C SER A 357 9.83 -26.02 -13.26
N GLU A 358 9.89 -25.87 -14.58
CA GLU A 358 11.16 -25.75 -15.30
C GLU A 358 11.91 -24.46 -14.96
N HIS A 359 11.20 -23.33 -14.83
CA HIS A 359 11.80 -22.07 -14.40
C HIS A 359 12.35 -22.16 -12.97
N ILE A 360 11.64 -22.82 -12.05
CA ILE A 360 12.12 -23.06 -10.68
C ILE A 360 13.36 -23.94 -10.70
N LYS A 361 13.37 -25.07 -11.42
CA LYS A 361 14.56 -25.92 -11.54
C LYS A 361 15.78 -25.13 -12.01
N HIS A 362 15.61 -24.32 -13.06
CA HIS A 362 16.69 -23.50 -13.59
C HIS A 362 17.19 -22.48 -12.55
N ALA A 363 16.27 -21.77 -11.90
CA ALA A 363 16.57 -20.77 -10.88
C ALA A 363 17.23 -21.36 -9.61
N LEU A 364 16.93 -22.63 -9.28
CA LEU A 364 17.51 -23.33 -8.14
C LEU A 364 18.89 -23.93 -8.44
N ASN A 365 19.18 -24.31 -9.69
CA ASN A 365 20.48 -24.84 -10.09
C ASN A 365 21.58 -23.75 -10.23
N GLY A 366 21.19 -22.49 -10.41
CA GLY A 366 22.10 -21.34 -10.48
C GLY A 366 22.64 -20.89 -9.11
N LYS A 367 23.66 -20.01 -9.13
CA LYS A 367 24.16 -19.37 -7.90
C LYS A 367 23.08 -18.45 -7.32
N PRO A 368 22.77 -18.52 -6.01
CA PRO A 368 21.67 -17.76 -5.40
C PRO A 368 21.73 -16.24 -5.59
N ASP A 369 22.94 -15.67 -5.66
CA ASP A 369 23.19 -14.22 -5.72
C ASP A 369 23.69 -13.74 -7.10
N ALA A 370 23.52 -14.58 -8.12
CA ALA A 370 23.90 -14.27 -9.49
C ALA A 370 22.90 -14.90 -10.45
N ALA A 371 21.63 -14.51 -10.35
CA ALA A 371 20.64 -14.90 -11.34
C ALA A 371 21.00 -14.28 -12.70
N ASP A 372 21.25 -15.14 -13.70
CA ASP A 372 21.72 -14.74 -15.04
C ASP A 372 20.70 -13.86 -15.78
N ASP A 373 19.41 -14.02 -15.46
CA ASP A 373 18.29 -13.29 -16.10
C ASP A 373 17.84 -12.04 -15.31
N ASN A 374 18.60 -11.62 -14.28
CA ASN A 374 18.27 -10.43 -13.49
C ASN A 374 18.83 -9.15 -14.15
N PRO A 375 18.01 -8.14 -14.48
CA PRO A 375 18.46 -6.96 -15.21
C PRO A 375 19.54 -6.16 -14.47
N VAL A 376 19.48 -6.10 -13.13
CA VAL A 376 20.51 -5.42 -12.33
C VAL A 376 21.82 -6.20 -12.35
N ASN A 377 21.77 -7.53 -12.40
CA ASN A 377 22.97 -8.34 -12.55
C ASN A 377 23.59 -8.18 -13.95
N VAL A 378 22.76 -8.14 -15.00
CA VAL A 378 23.19 -7.98 -16.40
C VAL A 378 23.78 -6.59 -16.66
N TYR A 379 23.06 -5.52 -16.29
CA TYR A 379 23.45 -4.15 -16.63
C TYR A 379 24.36 -3.49 -15.59
N LEU A 380 24.34 -3.96 -14.34
CA LEU A 380 25.16 -3.44 -13.23
C LEU A 380 25.85 -4.58 -12.46
N PRO A 381 26.70 -5.41 -13.11
CA PRO A 381 27.33 -6.57 -12.48
C PRO A 381 28.18 -6.19 -11.25
N GLY A 382 28.78 -4.98 -11.25
CA GLY A 382 29.59 -4.47 -10.13
C GLY A 382 28.80 -3.99 -8.91
N LEU A 383 27.48 -3.81 -9.00
CA LEU A 383 26.66 -3.39 -7.86
C LEU A 383 26.69 -4.46 -6.76
N LYS A 384 27.08 -4.08 -5.54
CA LYS A 384 27.07 -4.95 -4.36
C LYS A 384 26.08 -4.40 -3.34
N ILE A 385 25.21 -5.29 -2.84
CA ILE A 385 24.32 -4.99 -1.73
C ILE A 385 24.82 -5.75 -0.51
N THR A 386 25.06 -5.03 0.58
CA THR A 386 25.46 -5.62 1.85
C THR A 386 24.32 -5.48 2.84
N MET A 387 23.81 -6.62 3.30
CA MET A 387 22.85 -6.68 4.39
C MET A 387 23.64 -6.73 5.69
N THR A 388 23.81 -5.60 6.36
CA THR A 388 24.31 -5.58 7.74
C THR A 388 23.27 -6.22 8.65
N GLN A 389 23.70 -7.16 9.49
CA GLN A 389 22.86 -7.90 10.43
C GLN A 389 22.16 -7.00 11.43
#